data_AF-A0A3Q7H8E1-F1
#
_entry.id   AF-A0A3Q7H8E1-F1
#
_cell.length_a   1.000
_cell.length_b   1.000
_cell.length_c   1.000
_cell.angle_alpha   90.00
_cell.angle_beta   90.00
_cell.angle_gamma   90.00
#
_symmetry.space_group_name_H-M   'P 1'
#
loop_
_entity.id
_entity.type
_entity.pdbx_description
1 polymer ?
#
loop_
_entity_poly.entity_id
_entity_poly.type
_entity_poly.pdbx_seq_one_letter_code
_entity_poly.pdbx_strand_id
1 'polypeptide(L)'
;MEGRKAAALLVVSPTYHGICSNLDEICHICHSYNIPVIVDEAHGAHLGFHPELPSSSLSQGADLAVQSTHKVLCSLTQSSMLHMQGNLVNRERISKSLQMLQSSSPSYLLLASLDAARAQLSENREAVFDKAMDLALEARSLISKIPGISIIEFPSFSSFFQIDPLRLTIGVWQLGLSGFEADDILCNDFGVVCELVGTKSFTLAFNLGTQRDHVLRLVAGLNHLSQTSHFPQPVKEEGKNVNHFVCLDDIRIRMSPREAFFATKRKVSIRDSLGEICGELVCPYPPGIPVLIPGEIITAEALNYLLEIRSKGAVITGAADFSLSSFVAAAVLGIVQVQKQYLSEL
;
A
#
# COMPACT_ATOMS: atom_id res chain seq x y z
N MET A 1 14.85 19.50 13.48
CA MET A 1 13.44 19.74 13.10
C MET A 1 12.59 20.25 14.27
N GLU A 2 13.13 20.41 15.49
CA GLU A 2 12.36 20.96 16.61
C GLU A 2 11.87 22.39 16.32
N GLY A 3 10.59 22.65 16.61
CA GLY A 3 9.98 23.98 16.57
C GLY A 3 9.21 24.35 15.30
N ARG A 4 9.10 23.49 14.28
CA ARG A 4 8.25 23.76 13.11
C ARG A 4 6.90 23.06 13.21
N LYS A 5 5.83 23.84 13.18
CA LYS A 5 4.45 23.34 13.05
C LYS A 5 4.31 22.61 11.71
N ALA A 6 3.67 21.43 11.73
CA ALA A 6 3.31 20.71 10.51
C ALA A 6 2.43 21.57 9.60
N ALA A 7 2.73 21.56 8.31
CA ALA A 7 2.00 22.36 7.31
C ALA A 7 0.73 21.67 6.80
N ALA A 8 0.71 20.33 6.82
CA ALA A 8 -0.40 19.47 6.45
C ALA A 8 -0.17 18.08 7.05
N LEU A 9 -1.24 17.29 7.16
CA LEU A 9 -1.15 15.84 7.36
C LEU A 9 -1.49 15.13 6.04
N LEU A 10 -0.67 14.16 5.63
CA LEU A 10 -0.98 13.25 4.53
C LEU A 10 -1.32 11.87 5.11
N VAL A 11 -2.49 11.35 4.77
CA VAL A 11 -2.97 10.03 5.22
C VAL A 11 -3.30 9.16 4.01
N VAL A 12 -2.92 7.89 4.03
CA VAL A 12 -3.39 6.92 3.04
C VAL A 12 -4.65 6.24 3.59
N SER A 13 -5.78 6.39 2.90
CA SER A 13 -7.03 5.74 3.29
C SER A 13 -7.95 5.58 2.07
N PRO A 14 -8.39 4.37 1.71
CA PRO A 14 -8.06 3.09 2.34
C PRO A 14 -6.65 2.59 2.00
N THR A 15 -6.15 1.65 2.79
CA THR A 15 -4.96 0.85 2.42
C THR A 15 -5.26 -0.09 1.24
N TYR A 16 -4.24 -0.73 0.67
CA TYR A 16 -4.41 -1.78 -0.35
C TYR A 16 -5.37 -2.91 0.07
N HIS A 17 -5.43 -3.22 1.37
CA HIS A 17 -6.28 -4.25 1.93
C HIS A 17 -7.72 -3.77 2.19
N GLY A 18 -8.04 -2.53 1.85
CA GLY A 18 -9.36 -1.93 2.10
C GLY A 18 -9.56 -1.37 3.50
N ILE A 19 -8.54 -1.40 4.37
CA ILE A 19 -8.64 -0.87 5.73
C ILE A 19 -8.73 0.66 5.69
N CYS A 20 -9.77 1.23 6.29
CA CYS A 20 -10.02 2.67 6.36
C CYS A 20 -9.58 3.26 7.71
N SER A 21 -8.99 4.45 7.66
CA SER A 21 -8.65 5.24 8.86
C SER A 21 -9.90 5.93 9.43
N ASN A 22 -9.90 6.25 10.73
CA ASN A 22 -10.91 7.12 11.34
C ASN A 22 -10.64 8.59 10.95
N LEU A 23 -11.02 8.96 9.72
CA LEU A 23 -10.73 10.28 9.18
C LEU A 23 -11.49 11.38 9.92
N ASP A 24 -12.68 11.09 10.45
CA ASP A 24 -13.47 12.05 11.23
C ASP A 24 -12.66 12.57 12.44
N GLU A 25 -12.12 11.65 13.24
CA GLU A 25 -11.33 12.00 14.43
C GLU A 25 -9.98 12.64 14.05
N ILE A 26 -9.31 12.12 13.02
CA ILE A 26 -8.04 12.67 12.53
C ILE A 26 -8.22 14.11 12.05
N CYS A 27 -9.27 14.38 11.26
CA CYS A 27 -9.58 15.71 10.76
C CYS A 27 -9.92 16.65 11.92
N HIS A 28 -10.73 16.20 12.88
CA HIS A 28 -11.06 16.98 14.08
C HIS A 28 -9.81 17.43 14.84
N ILE A 29 -8.86 16.50 15.08
CA ILE A 29 -7.59 16.82 15.75
C ILE A 29 -6.78 17.82 14.93
N CYS A 30 -6.57 17.56 13.63
CA CYS A 30 -5.75 18.41 12.78
C CYS A 30 -6.32 19.83 12.63
N HIS A 31 -7.64 19.95 12.46
CA HIS A 31 -8.33 21.23 12.33
C HIS A 31 -8.27 22.05 13.62
N SER A 32 -8.23 21.43 14.81
CA SER A 32 -7.99 22.14 16.08
C SER A 32 -6.64 22.89 16.10
N TYR A 33 -5.68 22.43 15.31
CA TYR A 33 -4.39 23.09 15.09
C TYR A 33 -4.33 23.88 13.78
N ASN A 34 -5.43 24.04 13.04
CA ASN A 34 -5.46 24.67 11.72
C ASN A 34 -4.46 24.02 10.74
N ILE A 35 -4.37 22.69 10.78
CA ILE A 35 -3.55 21.86 9.88
C ILE A 35 -4.52 21.18 8.90
N PRO A 36 -4.39 21.38 7.58
CA PRO A 36 -5.22 20.70 6.61
C PRO A 36 -4.85 19.22 6.48
N VAL A 37 -5.85 18.38 6.17
CA VAL A 37 -5.68 16.95 5.94
C VAL A 37 -5.81 16.64 4.45
N ILE A 38 -4.80 15.98 3.90
CA ILE A 38 -4.74 15.46 2.54
C ILE A 38 -4.86 13.96 2.65
N VAL A 39 -5.80 13.37 1.92
CA VAL A 39 -5.97 11.92 1.87
C VAL A 39 -5.57 11.41 0.49
N ASP A 40 -4.62 10.49 0.47
CA ASP A 40 -4.39 9.60 -0.66
C ASP A 40 -5.47 8.50 -0.62
N GLU A 41 -6.53 8.75 -1.38
CA GLU A 41 -7.69 7.87 -1.56
C GLU A 41 -7.59 7.13 -2.91
N ALA A 42 -6.36 6.80 -3.34
CA ALA A 42 -6.14 6.17 -4.65
C ALA A 42 -6.95 4.88 -4.85
N HIS A 43 -7.20 4.13 -3.77
CA HIS A 43 -7.97 2.88 -3.77
C HIS A 43 -9.43 3.04 -3.32
N GLY A 44 -9.92 4.26 -3.08
CA GLY A 44 -11.23 4.54 -2.48
C GLY A 44 -12.19 5.36 -3.34
N ALA A 45 -11.98 5.43 -4.66
CA ALA A 45 -12.81 6.27 -5.54
C ALA A 45 -14.31 5.86 -5.59
N HIS A 46 -14.62 4.63 -5.20
CA HIS A 46 -15.99 4.07 -5.09
C HIS A 46 -16.64 4.28 -3.72
N LEU A 47 -15.92 4.79 -2.72
CA LEU A 47 -16.44 4.98 -1.38
C LEU A 47 -17.60 6.00 -1.37
N GLY A 48 -18.62 5.75 -0.57
CA GLY A 48 -19.83 6.57 -0.50
C GLY A 48 -20.84 6.40 -1.66
N PHE A 49 -20.63 5.43 -2.56
CA PHE A 49 -21.57 5.10 -3.64
C PHE A 49 -22.43 3.85 -3.38
N HIS A 50 -22.44 3.33 -2.15
CA HIS A 50 -23.36 2.30 -1.68
C HIS A 50 -23.48 2.36 -0.14
N PRO A 51 -24.63 2.06 0.48
CA PRO A 51 -24.81 2.17 1.93
C PRO A 51 -23.89 1.30 2.79
N GLU A 52 -23.45 0.16 2.26
CA GLU A 52 -22.50 -0.75 2.94
C GLU A 52 -21.02 -0.42 2.67
N LEU A 53 -20.73 0.53 1.77
CA LEU A 53 -19.36 0.98 1.54
C LEU A 53 -18.96 2.03 2.60
N PRO A 54 -17.67 2.09 2.98
CA PRO A 54 -17.16 3.18 3.80
C PRO A 54 -17.48 4.56 3.21
N SER A 55 -17.55 5.56 4.09
CA SER A 55 -17.73 6.95 3.69
C SER A 55 -16.50 7.45 2.93
N SER A 56 -16.68 8.39 1.99
CA SER A 56 -15.55 8.99 1.29
C SER A 56 -14.74 9.89 2.23
N SER A 57 -13.48 10.13 1.89
CA SER A 57 -12.57 10.95 2.70
C SER A 57 -13.08 12.38 2.86
N LEU A 58 -13.68 12.95 1.82
CA LEU A 58 -14.29 14.28 1.90
C LEU A 58 -15.52 14.28 2.82
N SER A 59 -16.41 13.28 2.76
CA SER A 59 -17.54 13.25 3.70
C SER A 59 -17.11 13.13 5.16
N GLN A 60 -15.89 12.65 5.41
CA GLN A 60 -15.28 12.53 6.74
C GLN A 60 -14.43 13.76 7.15
N GLY A 61 -14.52 14.87 6.41
CA GLY A 61 -13.89 16.14 6.78
C GLY A 61 -12.50 16.40 6.20
N ALA A 62 -11.94 15.51 5.36
CA ALA A 62 -10.65 15.78 4.71
C ALA A 62 -10.71 17.03 3.80
N ASP A 63 -9.64 17.81 3.72
CA ASP A 63 -9.62 19.03 2.89
C ASP A 63 -9.36 18.72 1.41
N LEU A 64 -8.51 17.72 1.17
CA LEU A 64 -8.17 17.20 -0.16
C LEU A 64 -8.26 15.68 -0.19
N ALA A 65 -8.77 15.13 -1.28
CA ALA A 65 -8.75 13.69 -1.56
C ALA A 65 -8.21 13.44 -2.97
N VAL A 66 -7.16 12.61 -3.08
CA VAL A 66 -6.56 12.22 -4.36
C VAL A 66 -7.03 10.82 -4.70
N GLN A 67 -7.76 10.67 -5.81
CA GLN A 67 -8.34 9.39 -6.22
C GLN A 67 -7.74 8.94 -7.55
N SER A 68 -7.27 7.70 -7.62
CA SER A 68 -6.88 7.07 -8.88
C SER A 68 -8.12 6.43 -9.50
N THR A 69 -8.86 7.21 -10.29
CA THR A 69 -10.12 6.78 -10.91
C THR A 69 -9.96 5.46 -11.66
N HIS A 70 -8.83 5.26 -12.36
CA HIS A 70 -8.57 4.04 -13.14
C HIS A 70 -8.32 2.77 -12.30
N LYS A 71 -8.00 2.89 -11.01
CA LYS A 71 -7.75 1.73 -10.16
C LYS A 71 -9.04 1.02 -9.74
N VAL A 72 -10.13 1.77 -9.60
CA VAL A 72 -11.37 1.24 -8.98
C VAL A 72 -12.64 1.54 -9.79
N LEU A 73 -12.61 2.61 -10.59
CA LEU A 73 -13.72 3.00 -11.46
C LEU A 73 -13.35 2.79 -12.93
N CYS A 74 -14.34 2.93 -13.81
CA CYS A 74 -14.20 2.65 -15.24
C CYS A 74 -13.57 3.81 -16.02
N SER A 75 -12.29 4.08 -15.79
CA SER A 75 -11.49 5.07 -16.55
C SER A 75 -10.15 4.51 -17.00
N LEU A 76 -9.49 5.18 -17.94
CA LEU A 76 -8.24 4.69 -18.53
C LEU A 76 -7.04 4.87 -17.58
N THR A 77 -6.10 3.93 -17.58
CA THR A 77 -4.85 4.00 -16.81
C THR A 77 -4.16 5.36 -16.99
N GLN A 78 -3.55 5.88 -15.91
CA GLN A 78 -3.00 7.24 -15.76
C GLN A 78 -4.02 8.33 -15.42
N SER A 79 -5.33 8.06 -15.50
CA SER A 79 -6.34 9.05 -15.13
C SER A 79 -6.62 9.08 -13.62
N SER A 80 -6.79 10.27 -13.05
CA SER A 80 -7.03 10.51 -11.62
C SER A 80 -7.80 11.80 -11.40
N MET A 81 -8.38 11.96 -10.21
CA MET A 81 -9.09 13.16 -9.79
C MET A 81 -8.53 13.66 -8.45
N LEU A 82 -8.38 14.98 -8.33
CA LEU A 82 -8.14 15.67 -7.07
C LEU A 82 -9.44 16.36 -6.67
N HIS A 83 -9.99 15.99 -5.51
CA HIS A 83 -11.16 16.61 -4.94
C HIS A 83 -10.77 17.51 -3.78
N MET A 84 -11.52 18.61 -3.59
CA MET A 84 -11.20 19.63 -2.61
C MET A 84 -12.47 20.21 -1.99
N GLN A 85 -12.50 20.33 -0.67
CA GLN A 85 -13.56 20.99 0.08
C GLN A 85 -12.99 21.96 1.13
N GLY A 86 -13.88 22.72 1.78
CA GLY A 86 -13.50 23.66 2.83
C GLY A 86 -12.65 24.84 2.32
N ASN A 87 -12.03 25.52 3.28
CA ASN A 87 -11.30 26.78 3.08
C ASN A 87 -9.88 26.80 3.68
N LEU A 88 -9.42 25.73 4.33
CA LEU A 88 -8.06 25.67 4.92
C LEU A 88 -6.97 25.64 3.85
N VAL A 89 -7.30 25.11 2.67
CA VAL A 89 -6.41 25.03 1.51
C VAL A 89 -6.79 26.10 0.48
N ASN A 90 -5.81 26.84 -0.02
CA ASN A 90 -6.04 27.88 -1.04
C ASN A 90 -6.18 27.26 -2.45
N ARG A 91 -7.33 27.49 -3.10
CA ARG A 91 -7.69 26.93 -4.42
C ARG A 91 -6.76 27.41 -5.53
N GLU A 92 -6.38 28.68 -5.53
CA GLU A 92 -5.50 29.26 -6.55
C GLU A 92 -4.09 28.66 -6.48
N ARG A 93 -3.60 28.37 -5.26
CA ARG A 93 -2.30 27.73 -5.04
C ARG A 93 -2.31 26.29 -5.56
N ILE A 94 -3.38 25.53 -5.31
CA ILE A 94 -3.55 24.19 -5.88
C ILE A 94 -3.55 24.24 -7.41
N SER A 95 -4.33 25.16 -8.00
CA SER A 95 -4.38 25.32 -9.46
C SER A 95 -3.01 25.63 -10.05
N LYS A 96 -2.24 26.55 -9.45
CA LYS A 96 -0.86 26.87 -9.87
C LYS A 96 0.09 25.68 -9.73
N SER A 97 -0.02 24.92 -8.64
CA SER A 97 0.79 23.71 -8.44
C SER A 97 0.47 22.63 -9.47
N LEU A 98 -0.80 22.42 -9.82
CA LEU A 98 -1.21 21.47 -10.86
C LEU A 98 -0.65 21.87 -12.23
N GLN A 99 -0.64 23.16 -12.57
CA GLN A 99 -0.07 23.65 -13.83
C GLN A 99 1.44 23.37 -13.97
N MET A 100 2.17 23.17 -12.87
CA MET A 100 3.59 22.78 -12.92
C MET A 100 3.80 21.29 -13.22
N LEU A 101 2.81 20.45 -12.92
CA LEU A 101 2.90 18.99 -13.02
C LEU A 101 2.18 18.44 -14.25
N GLN A 102 1.11 19.11 -14.69
CA GLN A 102 0.29 18.68 -15.81
C GLN A 102 0.91 19.08 -17.14
N SER A 103 0.71 18.23 -18.16
CA SER A 103 1.04 18.58 -19.54
C SER A 103 0.18 19.76 -20.03
N SER A 104 0.78 20.68 -20.79
CA SER A 104 0.03 21.73 -21.50
C SER A 104 -0.88 21.18 -22.60
N SER A 105 -0.66 19.92 -23.00
CA SER A 105 -1.45 19.18 -24.00
C SER A 105 -1.94 17.87 -23.37
N PRO A 106 -3.03 17.90 -22.58
CA PRO A 106 -3.56 16.70 -21.94
C PRO A 106 -4.17 15.75 -22.98
N SER A 107 -4.18 14.45 -22.67
CA SER A 107 -4.88 13.47 -23.50
C SER A 107 -6.40 13.63 -23.32
N TYR A 108 -7.10 14.05 -24.38
CA TYR A 108 -8.56 14.14 -24.36
C TYR A 108 -9.24 12.79 -24.16
N LEU A 109 -8.59 11.67 -24.51
CA LEU A 109 -9.12 10.33 -24.21
C LEU A 109 -9.13 10.06 -22.71
N LEU A 110 -8.07 10.46 -21.98
CA LEU A 110 -8.05 10.33 -20.52
C LEU A 110 -9.14 11.21 -19.90
N LEU A 111 -9.27 12.46 -20.35
CA LEU A 111 -10.30 13.39 -19.86
C LEU A 111 -11.72 12.88 -20.16
N ALA A 112 -11.97 12.35 -21.36
CA ALA A 112 -13.26 11.76 -21.71
C ALA A 112 -13.57 10.52 -20.87
N SER A 113 -12.56 9.68 -20.58
CA SER A 113 -12.76 8.51 -19.71
C SER A 113 -13.11 8.90 -18.27
N LEU A 114 -12.54 10.00 -17.76
CA LEU A 114 -12.87 10.54 -16.44
C LEU A 114 -14.31 11.06 -16.41
N ASP A 115 -14.74 11.79 -17.44
CA ASP A 115 -16.12 12.29 -17.52
C ASP A 115 -17.13 11.15 -17.71
N ALA A 116 -16.80 10.13 -18.51
CA ALA A 116 -17.62 8.93 -18.65
C ALA A 116 -17.77 8.16 -17.32
N ALA A 117 -16.68 7.99 -16.56
CA ALA A 117 -16.72 7.37 -15.23
C ALA A 117 -17.61 8.17 -14.25
N ARG A 118 -17.49 9.50 -14.26
CA ARG A 118 -18.36 10.39 -13.48
C ARG A 118 -19.82 10.25 -13.89
N ALA A 119 -20.12 10.21 -15.20
CA ALA A 119 -21.47 10.07 -15.72
C ALA A 119 -22.10 8.74 -15.27
N GLN A 120 -21.37 7.63 -15.41
CA GLN A 120 -21.80 6.30 -14.96
C GLN A 120 -22.21 6.28 -13.47
N LEU A 121 -21.43 6.92 -12.61
CA LEU A 121 -21.72 7.01 -11.18
C LEU A 121 -22.93 7.92 -10.87
N SER A 122 -23.19 8.93 -11.69
CA SER A 122 -24.33 9.84 -11.49
C SER A 122 -25.66 9.27 -11.95
N GLU A 123 -25.67 8.44 -12.99
CA GLU A 123 -26.91 7.89 -13.58
C GLU A 123 -27.55 6.81 -12.72
N ASN A 124 -26.75 5.97 -12.05
CA ASN A 124 -27.22 4.83 -11.25
C ASN A 124 -26.66 4.83 -9.84
N ARG A 125 -26.58 6.01 -9.20
CA ARG A 125 -25.87 6.21 -7.93
C ARG A 125 -26.14 5.14 -6.86
N GLU A 126 -27.41 4.76 -6.68
CA GLU A 126 -27.79 3.86 -5.59
C GLU A 126 -27.57 2.38 -5.89
N ALA A 127 -27.52 1.99 -7.18
CA ALA A 127 -27.49 0.59 -7.61
C ALA A 127 -26.20 0.18 -8.32
N VAL A 128 -25.30 1.14 -8.61
CA VAL A 128 -24.12 0.91 -9.45
C VAL A 128 -23.18 -0.15 -8.88
N PHE A 129 -23.09 -0.28 -7.55
CA PHE A 129 -22.25 -1.27 -6.89
C PHE A 129 -22.97 -2.53 -6.39
N ASP A 130 -24.31 -2.61 -6.44
CA ASP A 130 -25.10 -3.72 -5.87
C ASP A 130 -24.60 -5.08 -6.36
N LYS A 131 -24.42 -5.22 -7.67
CA LYS A 131 -23.92 -6.47 -8.27
C LYS A 131 -22.51 -6.82 -7.77
N ALA A 132 -21.62 -5.84 -7.64
CA ALA A 132 -20.26 -6.09 -7.15
C ALA A 132 -20.27 -6.49 -5.67
N MET A 133 -21.15 -5.87 -4.88
CA MET A 133 -21.40 -6.20 -3.48
C MET A 133 -21.95 -7.62 -3.33
N ASP A 134 -22.99 -7.98 -4.07
CA ASP A 134 -23.59 -9.31 -4.08
C ASP A 134 -22.54 -10.39 -4.41
N LEU A 135 -21.70 -10.15 -5.43
CA LEU A 135 -20.64 -11.07 -5.83
C LEU A 135 -19.53 -11.17 -4.78
N ALA A 136 -19.17 -10.07 -4.12
CA ALA A 136 -18.20 -10.09 -3.03
C ALA A 136 -18.74 -10.87 -1.81
N LEU A 137 -20.02 -10.73 -1.49
CA LEU A 137 -20.70 -11.50 -0.44
C LEU A 137 -20.83 -12.98 -0.81
N GLU A 138 -21.20 -13.30 -2.05
CA GLU A 138 -21.22 -14.67 -2.57
C GLU A 138 -19.84 -15.32 -2.44
N ALA A 139 -18.79 -14.62 -2.89
CA ALA A 139 -17.41 -15.09 -2.79
C ALA A 139 -17.01 -15.35 -1.33
N ARG A 140 -17.25 -14.41 -0.41
CA ARG A 140 -16.95 -14.60 1.03
C ARG A 140 -17.66 -15.83 1.61
N SER A 141 -18.94 -16.01 1.30
CA SER A 141 -19.76 -17.13 1.77
C SER A 141 -19.31 -18.49 1.23
N LEU A 142 -18.82 -18.55 -0.01
CA LEU A 142 -18.28 -19.76 -0.61
C LEU A 142 -16.87 -20.09 -0.07
N ILE A 143 -16.02 -19.06 0.07
CA ILE A 143 -14.62 -19.22 0.48
C ILE A 143 -14.50 -19.56 1.96
N SER A 144 -15.35 -19.01 2.83
CA SER A 144 -15.33 -19.30 4.27
C SER A 144 -15.57 -20.77 4.62
N LYS A 145 -16.08 -21.56 3.66
CA LYS A 145 -16.32 -23.00 3.80
C LYS A 145 -15.12 -23.85 3.39
N ILE A 146 -14.08 -23.25 2.80
CA ILE A 146 -12.91 -23.97 2.29
C ILE A 146 -11.90 -24.20 3.44
N PRO A 147 -11.57 -25.45 3.80
CA PRO A 147 -10.64 -25.74 4.87
C PRO A 147 -9.24 -25.14 4.63
N GLY A 148 -8.65 -24.54 5.67
CA GLY A 148 -7.30 -23.96 5.60
C GLY A 148 -7.20 -22.61 4.88
N ILE A 149 -8.33 -22.05 4.44
CA ILE A 149 -8.41 -20.70 3.93
C ILE A 149 -8.99 -19.79 5.01
N SER A 150 -8.40 -18.62 5.18
CA SER A 150 -8.91 -17.57 6.07
C SER A 150 -9.23 -16.32 5.27
N ILE A 151 -10.18 -15.52 5.76
CA ILE A 151 -10.52 -14.22 5.20
C ILE A 151 -10.21 -13.19 6.28
N ILE A 152 -9.56 -12.08 5.91
CA ILE A 152 -9.41 -10.95 6.83
C ILE A 152 -10.79 -10.33 7.06
N GLU A 153 -11.24 -10.35 8.31
CA GLU A 153 -12.50 -9.77 8.75
C GLU A 153 -12.28 -8.71 9.83
N PHE A 154 -13.26 -7.81 9.96
CA PHE A 154 -13.28 -6.70 10.92
C PHE A 154 -12.96 -7.09 12.39
N PRO A 155 -13.42 -8.25 12.93
CA PRO A 155 -13.15 -8.62 14.32
C PRO A 155 -11.69 -8.99 14.62
N SER A 156 -10.83 -9.10 13.60
CA SER A 156 -9.43 -9.52 13.80
C SER A 156 -8.56 -8.45 14.47
N PHE A 157 -9.05 -7.21 14.63
CA PHE A 157 -8.29 -6.10 15.21
C PHE A 157 -9.18 -5.18 16.03
N SER A 158 -8.75 -4.84 17.25
CA SER A 158 -9.51 -4.01 18.20
C SER A 158 -9.62 -2.52 17.81
N SER A 159 -8.97 -2.09 16.73
CA SER A 159 -8.71 -0.68 16.41
C SER A 159 -9.11 -0.26 14.99
N PHE A 160 -9.85 -1.10 14.25
CA PHE A 160 -10.29 -0.77 12.89
C PHE A 160 -11.62 -0.02 12.88
N PHE A 161 -11.70 1.01 12.03
CA PHE A 161 -12.90 1.84 11.90
C PHE A 161 -13.88 1.24 10.89
N GLN A 162 -13.42 1.00 9.64
CA GLN A 162 -14.18 0.35 8.57
C GLN A 162 -13.24 -0.42 7.63
N ILE A 163 -13.77 -1.43 6.93
CA ILE A 163 -13.07 -2.15 5.86
C ILE A 163 -13.92 -2.11 4.58
N ASP A 164 -13.28 -1.86 3.45
CA ASP A 164 -13.91 -1.93 2.14
C ASP A 164 -14.31 -3.38 1.81
N PRO A 165 -15.61 -3.72 1.74
CA PRO A 165 -16.08 -5.07 1.47
C PRO A 165 -15.66 -5.60 0.09
N LEU A 166 -15.38 -4.69 -0.87
CA LEU A 166 -14.91 -5.03 -2.20
C LEU A 166 -13.40 -5.33 -2.27
N ARG A 167 -12.68 -5.20 -1.14
CA ARG A 167 -11.32 -5.70 -0.97
C ARG A 167 -11.36 -7.00 -0.18
N LEU A 168 -11.04 -8.10 -0.85
CA LEU A 168 -11.06 -9.43 -0.25
C LEU A 168 -9.63 -9.93 -0.05
N THR A 169 -9.14 -9.88 1.18
CA THR A 169 -7.84 -10.45 1.53
C THR A 169 -8.00 -11.87 2.07
N ILE A 170 -7.33 -12.81 1.41
CA ILE A 170 -7.41 -14.26 1.65
C ILE A 170 -6.07 -14.77 2.15
N GLY A 171 -6.10 -15.43 3.29
CA GLY A 171 -4.95 -16.09 3.90
C GLY A 171 -4.84 -17.55 3.50
N VAL A 172 -3.64 -17.93 3.05
CA VAL A 172 -3.30 -19.30 2.62
C VAL A 172 -2.24 -19.96 3.51
N TRP A 173 -1.73 -19.25 4.52
CA TRP A 173 -0.64 -19.73 5.39
C TRP A 173 -0.96 -21.04 6.13
N GLN A 174 -2.24 -21.34 6.37
CA GLN A 174 -2.65 -22.61 7.01
C GLN A 174 -2.53 -23.81 6.05
N LEU A 175 -2.43 -23.57 4.75
CA LEU A 175 -2.12 -24.57 3.73
C LEU A 175 -0.61 -24.82 3.59
N GLY A 176 0.23 -24.10 4.34
CA GLY A 176 1.68 -24.13 4.16
C GLY A 176 2.18 -23.42 2.89
N LEU A 177 1.31 -22.68 2.21
CA LEU A 177 1.63 -21.91 1.02
C LEU A 177 1.90 -20.44 1.37
N SER A 178 2.77 -19.81 0.59
CA SER A 178 2.85 -18.36 0.49
C SER A 178 1.75 -17.80 -0.41
N GLY A 179 1.45 -16.51 -0.27
CA GLY A 179 0.53 -15.84 -1.20
C GLY A 179 1.08 -15.77 -2.63
N PHE A 180 2.41 -15.80 -2.80
CA PHE A 180 3.06 -15.85 -4.12
C PHE A 180 2.80 -17.18 -4.83
N GLU A 181 3.02 -18.30 -4.15
CA GLU A 181 2.74 -19.63 -4.71
C GLU A 181 1.25 -19.82 -5.03
N ALA A 182 0.38 -19.33 -4.15
CA ALA A 182 -1.06 -19.37 -4.39
C ALA A 182 -1.46 -18.54 -5.62
N ASP A 183 -0.91 -17.33 -5.80
CA ASP A 183 -1.18 -16.48 -6.96
C ASP A 183 -0.67 -17.10 -8.26
N ASP A 184 0.51 -17.72 -8.27
CA ASP A 184 1.03 -18.43 -9.45
C ASP A 184 0.07 -19.54 -9.91
N ILE A 185 -0.45 -20.35 -8.98
CA ILE A 185 -1.41 -21.42 -9.29
C ILE A 185 -2.74 -20.83 -9.76
N LEU A 186 -3.27 -19.84 -9.05
CA LEU A 186 -4.53 -19.17 -9.39
C LEU A 186 -4.46 -18.52 -10.78
N CYS A 187 -3.34 -17.88 -11.12
CA CYS A 187 -3.15 -17.21 -12.40
C CYS A 187 -3.00 -18.23 -13.53
N ASN A 188 -2.11 -19.21 -13.39
CA ASN A 188 -1.78 -20.14 -14.47
C ASN A 188 -2.90 -21.16 -14.75
N ASP A 189 -3.54 -21.67 -13.70
CA ASP A 189 -4.48 -22.80 -13.84
C ASP A 189 -5.95 -22.35 -13.82
N PHE A 190 -6.25 -21.21 -13.19
CA PHE A 190 -7.62 -20.71 -13.02
C PHE A 190 -7.86 -19.34 -13.66
N GLY A 191 -6.83 -18.68 -14.21
CA GLY A 191 -6.94 -17.37 -14.84
C GLY A 191 -7.40 -16.27 -13.87
N VAL A 192 -6.99 -16.36 -12.60
CA VAL A 192 -7.26 -15.38 -11.55
C VAL A 192 -5.97 -14.70 -11.16
N VAL A 193 -5.92 -13.37 -11.31
CA VAL A 193 -4.75 -12.55 -10.95
C VAL A 193 -5.06 -11.77 -9.68
N CYS A 194 -4.22 -11.90 -8.66
CA CYS A 194 -4.39 -11.15 -7.43
C CYS A 194 -3.93 -9.69 -7.58
N GLU A 195 -4.62 -8.77 -6.91
CA GLU A 195 -4.28 -7.34 -6.91
C GLU A 195 -2.99 -7.08 -6.10
N LEU A 196 -2.84 -7.78 -4.97
CA LEU A 196 -1.69 -7.66 -4.08
C LEU A 196 -1.37 -9.03 -3.48
N VAL A 197 -0.13 -9.49 -3.64
CA VAL A 197 0.34 -10.75 -3.03
C VAL A 197 1.33 -10.47 -1.90
N GLY A 198 1.27 -11.29 -0.86
CA GLY A 198 2.15 -11.23 0.30
C GLY A 198 2.63 -12.60 0.72
N THR A 199 3.43 -12.65 1.78
CA THR A 199 4.07 -13.90 2.24
C THR A 199 3.10 -14.92 2.82
N LYS A 200 1.93 -14.49 3.29
CA LYS A 200 0.92 -15.35 3.93
C LYS A 200 -0.45 -15.27 3.26
N SER A 201 -0.72 -14.21 2.52
CA SER A 201 -2.04 -13.86 2.01
C SER A 201 -1.93 -13.14 0.68
N PHE A 202 -3.05 -13.03 -0.03
CA PHE A 202 -3.20 -12.17 -1.19
C PHE A 202 -4.53 -11.41 -1.10
N THR A 203 -4.66 -10.31 -1.84
CA THR A 203 -5.85 -9.46 -1.88
C THR A 203 -6.39 -9.39 -3.30
N LEU A 204 -7.71 -9.43 -3.40
CA LEU A 204 -8.46 -9.28 -4.65
C LEU A 204 -9.35 -8.03 -4.58
N ALA A 205 -9.59 -7.43 -5.74
CA ALA A 205 -10.46 -6.27 -5.90
C ALA A 205 -11.72 -6.67 -6.67
N PHE A 206 -12.88 -6.47 -6.05
CA PHE A 206 -14.18 -6.56 -6.72
C PHE A 206 -14.55 -5.18 -7.27
N ASN A 207 -15.05 -5.13 -8.49
CA ASN A 207 -15.39 -3.87 -9.17
C ASN A 207 -16.60 -4.04 -10.10
N LEU A 208 -16.96 -2.98 -10.80
CA LEU A 208 -18.12 -2.93 -11.71
C LEU A 208 -18.04 -3.95 -12.87
N GLY A 209 -16.83 -4.38 -13.23
CA GLY A 209 -16.57 -5.39 -14.26
C GLY A 209 -16.56 -6.82 -13.74
N THR A 210 -16.65 -7.06 -12.43
CA THR A 210 -16.64 -8.40 -11.86
C THR A 210 -17.88 -9.19 -12.30
N GLN A 211 -17.66 -10.44 -12.71
CA GLN A 211 -18.72 -11.36 -13.12
C GLN A 211 -18.74 -12.60 -12.23
N ARG A 212 -19.87 -13.29 -12.20
CA ARG A 212 -20.04 -14.51 -11.40
C ARG A 212 -19.06 -15.61 -11.78
N ASP A 213 -18.74 -15.75 -13.07
CA ASP A 213 -17.71 -16.68 -13.53
C ASP A 213 -16.34 -16.42 -12.88
N HIS A 214 -15.97 -15.16 -12.63
CA HIS A 214 -14.71 -14.82 -11.96
C HIS A 214 -14.70 -15.34 -10.52
N VAL A 215 -15.84 -15.22 -9.82
CA VAL A 215 -16.03 -15.75 -8.46
C VAL A 215 -15.92 -17.27 -8.46
N LEU A 216 -16.57 -17.95 -9.41
CA LEU A 216 -16.52 -19.40 -9.51
C LEU A 216 -15.11 -19.92 -9.80
N ARG A 217 -14.35 -19.25 -10.68
CA ARG A 217 -12.94 -19.58 -10.95
C ARG A 217 -12.06 -19.41 -9.72
N LEU A 218 -12.23 -18.31 -8.97
CA LEU A 218 -11.54 -18.10 -7.70
C LEU A 218 -11.86 -19.21 -6.69
N VAL A 219 -13.14 -19.53 -6.49
CA VAL A 219 -13.57 -20.57 -5.56
C VAL A 219 -13.04 -21.95 -5.98
N ALA A 220 -13.04 -22.25 -7.28
CA ALA A 220 -12.47 -23.49 -7.81
C ALA A 220 -10.96 -23.58 -7.53
N GLY A 221 -10.22 -22.50 -7.77
CA GLY A 221 -8.78 -22.43 -7.50
C GLY A 221 -8.45 -22.58 -6.01
N LEU A 222 -9.21 -21.92 -5.13
CA LEU A 222 -9.03 -22.06 -3.68
C LEU A 222 -9.35 -23.47 -3.18
N ASN A 223 -10.37 -24.12 -3.73
CA ASN A 223 -10.66 -25.53 -3.41
C ASN A 223 -9.53 -26.45 -3.88
N HIS A 224 -8.97 -26.20 -5.08
CA HIS A 224 -7.82 -26.93 -5.58
C HIS A 224 -6.64 -26.79 -4.62
N LEU A 225 -6.27 -25.57 -4.23
CA LEU A 225 -5.21 -25.31 -3.26
C LEU A 225 -5.44 -26.05 -1.93
N SER A 226 -6.65 -26.00 -1.39
CA SER A 226 -7.01 -26.69 -0.15
C SER A 226 -6.88 -28.22 -0.24
N GLN A 227 -7.17 -28.80 -1.41
CA GLN A 227 -7.13 -30.25 -1.64
C GLN A 227 -5.73 -30.78 -1.97
N THR A 228 -4.91 -29.99 -2.65
CA THR A 228 -3.55 -30.40 -3.07
C THR A 228 -2.48 -30.05 -2.05
N SER A 229 -2.76 -29.10 -1.16
CA SER A 229 -1.82 -28.69 -0.12
C SER A 229 -1.83 -29.64 1.08
N HIS A 230 -0.67 -29.81 1.68
CA HIS A 230 -0.55 -30.52 2.94
C HIS A 230 -0.78 -29.53 4.08
N PHE A 231 -1.80 -29.76 4.90
CA PHE A 231 -1.94 -29.06 6.17
C PHE A 231 -0.68 -29.31 6.99
N PRO A 232 0.11 -28.27 7.32
CA PRO A 232 1.23 -28.45 8.22
C PRO A 232 0.67 -29.05 9.52
N GLN A 233 1.23 -30.17 9.97
CA GLN A 233 1.00 -30.64 11.33
C GLN A 233 1.29 -29.45 12.26
N PRO A 234 0.50 -29.20 13.32
CA PRO A 234 0.81 -28.15 14.26
C PRO A 234 2.17 -28.48 14.88
N VAL A 235 3.22 -27.85 14.35
CA VAL A 235 4.53 -27.87 14.96
C VAL A 235 4.29 -27.16 16.29
N LYS A 236 4.49 -27.88 17.40
CA LYS A 236 4.67 -27.23 18.70
C LYS A 236 5.86 -26.29 18.51
N GLU A 237 5.59 -25.03 18.22
CA GLU A 237 6.61 -24.00 18.27
C GLU A 237 7.06 -23.93 19.73
N GLU A 238 8.12 -24.67 20.06
CA GLU A 238 8.84 -24.50 21.30
C GLU A 238 9.39 -23.07 21.33
N GLY A 239 8.69 -22.19 22.03
CA GLY A 239 9.30 -21.06 22.72
C GLY A 239 9.89 -19.93 21.86
N LYS A 240 9.52 -19.77 20.59
CA LYS A 240 9.76 -18.52 19.86
C LYS A 240 8.52 -18.09 19.11
N ASN A 241 7.70 -17.29 19.77
CA ASN A 241 6.78 -16.36 19.11
C ASN A 241 7.58 -15.49 18.13
N VAL A 242 7.73 -15.91 16.89
CA VAL A 242 8.28 -15.08 15.81
C VAL A 242 7.14 -14.67 14.87
N ASN A 243 6.04 -14.18 15.44
CA ASN A 243 5.34 -13.07 14.82
C ASN A 243 6.21 -11.81 15.01
N HIS A 244 7.41 -11.79 14.42
CA HIS A 244 8.11 -10.54 14.20
C HIS A 244 7.37 -9.84 13.07
N PHE A 245 6.31 -9.11 13.41
CA PHE A 245 6.14 -7.82 12.78
C PHE A 245 7.46 -7.09 13.05
N VAL A 246 8.34 -7.01 12.06
CA VAL A 246 9.52 -6.15 12.15
C VAL A 246 8.96 -4.73 12.12
N CYS A 247 8.61 -4.23 13.29
CA CYS A 247 8.36 -2.82 13.48
C CYS A 247 9.72 -2.15 13.33
N LEU A 248 9.94 -1.54 12.18
CA LEU A 248 11.14 -0.75 11.90
C LEU A 248 11.00 0.58 12.68
N ASP A 249 11.01 0.50 14.01
CA ASP A 249 10.75 1.64 14.88
C ASP A 249 11.98 2.55 15.03
N ASP A 250 13.16 2.02 14.77
CA ASP A 250 14.42 2.78 14.85
C ASP A 250 14.71 3.57 13.56
N ILE A 251 13.75 4.42 13.17
CA ILE A 251 13.90 5.32 12.02
C ILE A 251 14.82 6.47 12.41
N ARG A 252 16.03 6.49 11.85
CA ARG A 252 17.03 7.52 12.12
C ARG A 252 17.27 8.36 10.87
N ILE A 253 16.53 9.46 10.72
CA ILE A 253 16.73 10.41 9.63
C ILE A 253 17.94 11.32 9.95
N ARG A 254 18.95 11.31 9.09
CA ARG A 254 20.13 12.20 9.20
C ARG A 254 20.09 13.40 8.28
N MET A 255 19.45 13.27 7.13
CA MET A 255 19.21 14.36 6.19
C MET A 255 17.84 14.18 5.55
N SER A 256 17.24 15.26 5.06
CA SER A 256 15.97 15.15 4.36
C SER A 256 16.13 14.32 3.08
N PRO A 257 15.05 13.66 2.59
CA PRO A 257 15.10 12.94 1.32
C PRO A 257 15.55 13.80 0.15
N ARG A 258 15.22 15.09 0.16
CA ARG A 258 15.69 16.05 -0.85
C ARG A 258 17.21 16.27 -0.77
N GLU A 259 17.75 16.47 0.43
CA GLU A 259 19.21 16.62 0.61
C GLU A 259 19.95 15.35 0.19
N ALA A 260 19.46 14.17 0.60
CA ALA A 260 20.02 12.89 0.18
C ALA A 260 19.98 12.69 -1.34
N PHE A 261 18.90 13.13 -1.98
CA PHE A 261 18.77 13.07 -3.44
C PHE A 261 19.84 13.91 -4.15
N PHE A 262 20.19 15.09 -3.64
CA PHE A 262 21.21 15.95 -4.24
C PHE A 262 22.63 15.74 -3.69
N ALA A 263 22.79 14.95 -2.64
CA ALA A 263 24.10 14.63 -2.07
C ALA A 263 24.97 13.83 -3.04
N THR A 264 26.29 13.97 -2.89
CA THR A 264 27.27 13.08 -3.52
C THR A 264 27.04 11.65 -3.04
N LYS A 265 27.00 10.70 -3.96
CA LYS A 265 26.71 9.29 -3.67
C LYS A 265 27.90 8.41 -3.98
N ARG A 266 28.04 7.32 -3.22
CA ARG A 266 29.02 6.27 -3.47
C ARG A 266 28.40 4.90 -3.26
N LYS A 267 28.90 3.91 -3.99
CA LYS A 267 28.50 2.52 -3.80
C LYS A 267 29.31 1.92 -2.65
N VAL A 268 28.63 1.18 -1.77
CA VAL A 268 29.22 0.47 -0.63
C VAL A 268 28.78 -0.98 -0.65
N SER A 269 29.63 -1.88 -0.14
CA SER A 269 29.22 -3.27 0.06
C SER A 269 28.12 -3.34 1.13
N ILE A 270 27.32 -4.40 1.15
CA ILE A 270 26.34 -4.61 2.23
C ILE A 270 27.00 -4.62 3.63
N ARG A 271 28.25 -5.07 3.73
CA ARG A 271 28.98 -5.10 5.02
C ARG A 271 29.34 -3.69 5.49
N ASP A 272 29.70 -2.83 4.54
CA ASP A 272 30.11 -1.45 4.80
C ASP A 272 28.94 -0.46 4.78
N SER A 273 27.71 -0.91 4.50
CA SER A 273 26.53 -0.04 4.43
C SER A 273 25.92 0.24 5.79
N LEU A 274 26.17 -0.60 6.80
CA LEU A 274 25.61 -0.43 8.13
C LEU A 274 26.09 0.89 8.77
N GLY A 275 25.13 1.72 9.19
CA GLY A 275 25.42 3.03 9.78
C GLY A 275 25.65 4.15 8.76
N GLU A 276 25.72 3.84 7.46
CA GLU A 276 25.79 4.84 6.41
C GLU A 276 24.42 5.50 6.16
N ILE A 277 24.44 6.68 5.54
CA ILE A 277 23.22 7.37 5.13
C ILE A 277 22.74 6.77 3.81
N CYS A 278 21.53 6.24 3.79
CA CYS A 278 20.92 5.69 2.59
C CYS A 278 20.79 6.76 1.50
N GLY A 279 21.26 6.48 0.30
CA GLY A 279 21.22 7.37 -0.86
C GLY A 279 20.16 6.96 -1.90
N GLU A 280 19.36 5.94 -1.61
CA GLU A 280 18.41 5.32 -2.52
C GLU A 280 17.10 4.98 -1.79
N LEU A 281 16.03 4.78 -2.55
CA LEU A 281 14.72 4.39 -2.02
C LEU A 281 14.59 2.89 -2.18
N VAL A 282 14.56 2.13 -1.08
CA VAL A 282 14.55 0.67 -1.14
C VAL A 282 13.20 0.14 -0.69
N CYS A 283 12.48 -0.48 -1.64
CA CYS A 283 11.14 -1.00 -1.41
C CYS A 283 11.08 -2.49 -1.78
N PRO A 284 10.74 -3.41 -0.85
CA PRO A 284 10.30 -4.74 -1.23
C PRO A 284 8.94 -4.67 -1.91
N TYR A 285 8.78 -5.36 -3.02
CA TYR A 285 7.53 -5.46 -3.77
C TYR A 285 7.08 -6.92 -3.92
N PRO A 286 5.80 -7.21 -3.66
CA PRO A 286 4.80 -6.31 -3.06
C PRO A 286 4.99 -6.13 -1.54
N PRO A 287 4.43 -5.08 -0.91
CA PRO A 287 3.51 -4.07 -1.46
C PRO A 287 4.19 -2.85 -2.10
N GLY A 288 5.53 -2.73 -2.07
CA GLY A 288 6.23 -1.54 -2.57
C GLY A 288 6.30 -0.39 -1.58
N ILE A 289 6.10 -0.67 -0.28
CA ILE A 289 6.28 0.32 0.80
C ILE A 289 7.78 0.43 1.11
N PRO A 290 8.35 1.65 1.18
CA PRO A 290 9.76 1.82 1.50
C PRO A 290 10.14 1.23 2.86
N VAL A 291 11.24 0.47 2.87
CA VAL A 291 11.94 0.04 4.09
C VAL A 291 13.07 1.02 4.41
N LEU A 292 13.70 1.59 3.38
CA LEU A 292 14.70 2.64 3.52
C LEU A 292 14.33 3.81 2.60
N ILE A 293 14.34 5.01 3.18
CA ILE A 293 14.16 6.26 2.46
C ILE A 293 15.52 6.98 2.37
N PRO A 294 15.84 7.66 1.24
CA PRO A 294 17.04 8.46 1.15
C PRO A 294 17.17 9.43 2.34
N GLY A 295 18.32 9.43 3.00
CA GLY A 295 18.61 10.27 4.15
C GLY A 295 18.47 9.57 5.52
N GLU A 296 17.88 8.38 5.56
CA GLU A 296 17.88 7.52 6.75
C GLU A 296 19.22 6.82 6.96
N ILE A 297 19.52 6.45 8.20
CA ILE A 297 20.62 5.53 8.48
C ILE A 297 20.21 4.11 8.11
N ILE A 298 21.08 3.41 7.38
CA ILE A 298 20.92 1.99 7.11
C ILE A 298 21.18 1.21 8.41
N THR A 299 20.15 0.60 8.97
CA THR A 299 20.22 -0.20 10.20
C THR A 299 20.32 -1.70 9.90
N ALA A 300 20.74 -2.49 10.90
CA ALA A 300 20.87 -3.93 10.75
C ALA A 300 19.49 -4.59 10.60
N GLU A 301 18.49 -4.07 11.29
CA GLU A 301 17.10 -4.50 11.26
C GLU A 301 16.51 -4.34 9.87
N ALA A 302 16.71 -3.18 9.23
CA ALA A 302 16.24 -2.92 7.87
C ALA A 302 16.92 -3.87 6.85
N LEU A 303 18.23 -4.07 6.95
CA LEU A 303 18.97 -4.98 6.07
C LEU A 303 18.52 -6.43 6.24
N ASN A 304 18.40 -6.91 7.47
CA ASN A 304 17.95 -8.27 7.77
C ASN A 304 16.54 -8.52 7.23
N TYR A 305 15.62 -7.56 7.43
CA TYR A 305 14.27 -7.65 6.88
C TYR A 305 14.25 -7.71 5.36
N LEU A 306 15.01 -6.84 4.68
CA LEU A 306 15.11 -6.81 3.22
C LEU A 306 15.67 -8.13 2.65
N LEU A 307 16.67 -8.71 3.30
CA LEU A 307 17.24 -10.01 2.90
C LEU A 307 16.24 -11.15 3.14
N GLU A 308 15.55 -11.15 4.28
CA GLU A 308 14.54 -12.14 4.61
C GLU A 308 13.38 -12.10 3.61
N ILE A 309 12.78 -10.94 3.37
CA ILE A 309 11.61 -10.85 2.49
C ILE A 309 11.96 -11.18 1.03
N ARG A 310 13.18 -10.83 0.58
CA ARG A 310 13.68 -11.25 -0.73
C ARG A 310 13.82 -12.77 -0.83
N SER A 311 14.33 -13.42 0.21
CA SER A 311 14.44 -14.89 0.25
C SER A 311 13.08 -15.59 0.17
N LYS A 312 12.00 -14.89 0.55
CA LYS A 312 10.60 -15.34 0.45
C LYS A 312 9.91 -14.96 -0.87
N GLY A 313 10.66 -14.46 -1.86
CA GLY A 313 10.18 -14.19 -3.21
C GLY A 313 9.85 -12.73 -3.53
N ALA A 314 9.95 -11.80 -2.57
CA ALA A 314 9.71 -10.39 -2.87
C ALA A 314 10.82 -9.81 -3.76
N VAL A 315 10.42 -9.00 -4.73
CA VAL A 315 11.34 -8.28 -5.62
C VAL A 315 11.75 -6.98 -4.95
N ILE A 316 13.05 -6.73 -4.83
CA ILE A 316 13.53 -5.44 -4.38
C ILE A 316 13.47 -4.44 -5.53
N THR A 317 12.90 -3.26 -5.27
CA THR A 317 12.80 -2.15 -6.23
C THR A 317 13.46 -0.89 -5.67
N GLY A 318 13.89 -0.01 -6.56
CA GLY A 318 14.51 1.28 -6.23
C GLY A 318 15.97 1.22 -5.73
N ALA A 319 16.43 0.05 -5.28
CA ALA A 319 17.85 -0.20 -5.03
C ALA A 319 18.66 -0.28 -6.33
N ALA A 320 19.88 0.26 -6.34
CA ALA A 320 20.81 0.18 -7.46
C ALA A 320 21.35 -1.24 -7.71
N ASP A 321 21.29 -2.11 -6.70
CA ASP A 321 21.62 -3.52 -6.77
C ASP A 321 20.48 -4.36 -6.18
N PHE A 322 19.68 -4.96 -7.05
CA PHE A 322 18.52 -5.78 -6.67
C PHE A 322 18.89 -7.03 -5.85
N SER A 323 20.16 -7.47 -5.94
CA SER A 323 20.69 -8.57 -5.13
C SER A 323 21.08 -8.14 -3.71
N LEU A 324 20.90 -6.86 -3.35
CA LEU A 324 21.30 -6.25 -2.09
C LEU A 324 22.75 -6.57 -1.68
N SER A 325 23.63 -6.91 -2.63
CA SER A 325 25.05 -7.15 -2.33
C SER A 325 25.79 -5.83 -2.03
N SER A 326 25.17 -4.72 -2.44
CA SER A 326 25.68 -3.36 -2.30
C SER A 326 24.55 -2.35 -2.19
N PHE A 327 24.86 -1.19 -1.61
CA PHE A 327 23.95 -0.07 -1.43
C PHE A 327 24.59 1.23 -1.94
N VAL A 328 23.76 2.22 -2.21
CA VAL A 328 24.19 3.59 -2.49
C VAL A 328 24.11 4.39 -1.19
N ALA A 329 25.25 4.89 -0.73
CA ALA A 329 25.36 5.75 0.44
C ALA A 329 25.49 7.23 0.02
N ALA A 330 24.77 8.11 0.71
CA ALA A 330 24.86 9.56 0.57
C ALA A 330 25.94 10.13 1.51
N ALA A 331 26.80 10.99 0.98
CA ALA A 331 27.80 11.70 1.78
C ALA A 331 27.21 12.95 2.44
N VAL A 332 27.63 13.24 3.67
CA VAL A 332 27.35 14.55 4.28
C VAL A 332 28.31 15.57 3.66
N LEU A 333 27.77 16.57 2.96
CA LEU A 333 28.56 17.73 2.56
C LEU A 333 28.94 18.51 3.82
N GLY A 334 30.21 18.40 4.25
CA GLY A 334 30.78 19.30 5.26
C GLY A 334 31.28 18.70 6.58
N ILE A 335 31.68 17.42 6.66
CA ILE A 335 32.66 17.00 7.69
C ILE A 335 33.71 16.09 7.03
N VAL A 336 34.90 16.65 6.87
CA VAL A 336 36.13 15.92 6.56
C VAL A 336 36.39 14.89 7.65
N GLN A 337 36.56 13.63 7.25
CA GLN A 337 37.28 12.54 7.93
C GLN A 337 37.61 12.74 9.43
N VAL A 338 36.72 12.38 10.35
CA VAL A 338 37.12 11.97 11.71
C VAL A 338 36.14 10.93 12.23
N GLN A 339 36.32 9.65 11.87
CA GLN A 339 35.88 8.46 12.65
C GLN A 339 36.10 7.16 11.87
N LYS A 340 37.35 6.88 11.47
CA LYS A 340 37.77 5.54 11.00
C LYS A 340 38.89 4.92 11.87
N GLN A 341 39.02 5.36 13.12
CA GLN A 341 40.13 4.94 13.99
C GLN A 341 39.69 4.21 15.27
N TYR A 342 38.46 3.68 15.34
CA TYR A 342 37.95 2.98 16.54
C TYR A 342 37.49 1.54 16.31
N LEU A 343 37.78 0.92 15.17
CA LEU A 343 37.41 -0.48 14.89
C LEU A 343 38.59 -1.33 14.37
N SER A 344 39.82 -1.02 14.80
CA SER A 344 40.99 -1.88 14.56
C SER A 344 41.46 -2.64 15.82
N GLU A 345 40.68 -2.67 16.90
CA GLU A 345 41.01 -3.41 18.13
C GLU A 345 39.80 -4.16 18.74
N LEU A 346 38.96 -4.77 17.92
CA LEU A 346 38.02 -5.83 18.35
C LEU A 346 38.05 -7.01 17.37
#